data_AF-A0A4Q9GVF8-F1
#
_entry.id   AF-A0A4Q9GVF8-F1
#
_cell.length_a   1.000
_cell.length_b   1.000
_cell.length_c   1.000
_cell.angle_alpha   90.00
_cell.angle_beta   90.00
_cell.angle_gamma   90.00
#
_symmetry.space_group_name_H-M   'P 1'
#
loop_
_entity.id
_entity.type
_entity.pdbx_description
1 polymer ?
#
loop_
_entity_poly.entity_id
_entity_poly.type
_entity_poly.pdbx_seq_one_letter_code
_entity_poly.pdbx_strand_id
1 'polypeptide(L)'
;MTIVLSHYSPEQIRFLKERKERINDWEYIGHLPRQVAMIDRGEGSFDGCLSNLKRLHEDIANYAWFGNRDLATFKLQSYLSAKFLYMIAKATSEEGVMREAEYFYALLSDHEPVIRWMMQQSPHSTLFKQRMVNPTQNEYRYYQLTLALNGQWNDLGSRAEMFLQDVPAKMKKYAPDMRFYLALAQQDKAGMESALAELTSPKVAKVRNEVFELVVPSQFVSPFACLYAKAARRYGFELDVDTALIPKEWLPVSPLPAYLDPYEFMRSWSIV
;
A
#
# COMPACT_ATOMS: atom_id res chain seq x y z
N MET A 1 10.49 29.06 -4.11
CA MET A 1 10.68 27.67 -3.64
C MET A 1 9.75 27.51 -2.44
N THR A 2 8.69 26.73 -2.57
CA THR A 2 7.67 26.57 -1.52
C THR A 2 8.31 25.97 -0.27
N ILE A 3 7.97 26.49 0.92
CA ILE A 3 8.50 26.10 2.25
C ILE A 3 8.46 24.58 2.49
N VAL A 4 7.55 23.88 1.80
CA VAL A 4 7.32 22.43 1.91
C VAL A 4 8.50 21.55 1.47
N LEU A 5 9.45 22.04 0.66
CA LEU A 5 10.54 21.20 0.15
C LEU A 5 11.86 21.30 0.92
N SER A 6 11.96 22.18 1.93
CA SER A 6 13.23 22.47 2.60
C SER A 6 13.78 21.33 3.46
N HIS A 7 12.95 20.35 3.84
CA HIS A 7 13.37 19.17 4.62
C HIS A 7 13.80 17.98 3.76
N TYR A 8 13.72 18.08 2.43
CA TYR A 8 14.11 17.00 1.51
C TYR A 8 15.54 17.18 0.99
N SER A 9 16.19 16.06 0.70
CA SER A 9 17.49 16.04 0.03
C SER A 9 17.37 16.55 -1.42
N PRO A 10 18.47 17.00 -2.04
CA PRO A 10 18.48 17.37 -3.46
C PRO A 10 17.96 16.26 -4.38
N GLU A 11 18.26 14.99 -4.07
CA GLU A 11 17.79 13.82 -4.82
C GLU A 11 16.29 13.64 -4.68
N GLN A 12 15.75 13.76 -3.47
CA GLN A 12 14.30 13.71 -3.21
C GLN A 12 13.56 14.85 -3.93
N ILE A 13 14.11 16.06 -3.91
CA ILE A 13 13.55 17.21 -4.63
C ILE A 13 13.55 16.96 -6.14
N ARG A 14 14.65 16.44 -6.70
CA ARG A 14 14.73 16.07 -8.12
C ARG A 14 13.69 15.01 -8.46
N PHE A 15 13.57 13.97 -7.63
CA PHE A 15 12.59 12.90 -7.80
C PHE A 15 11.14 13.43 -7.81
N LEU A 16 10.81 14.40 -6.94
CA LEU A 16 9.49 15.05 -6.95
C LEU A 16 9.25 15.90 -8.21
N LYS A 17 10.29 16.57 -8.73
CA LYS A 17 10.18 17.32 -9.99
C LYS A 17 9.90 16.39 -11.17
N GLU A 18 10.67 15.31 -11.31
CA GLU A 18 10.47 14.28 -12.35
C GLU A 18 9.07 13.66 -12.26
N ARG A 19 8.58 13.43 -11.03
CA ARG A 19 7.22 12.92 -10.81
C ARG A 19 6.16 13.92 -11.26
N LYS A 20 6.33 15.21 -10.95
CA LYS A 20 5.43 16.28 -11.40
C LYS A 20 5.40 16.40 -12.92
N GLU A 21 6.56 16.39 -13.55
CA GLU A 21 6.71 16.41 -15.01
C GLU A 21 5.97 15.24 -15.64
N ARG A 22 6.15 14.01 -15.13
CA ARG A 22 5.42 12.84 -15.63
C ARG A 22 3.89 12.96 -15.54
N ILE A 23 3.37 13.57 -14.47
CA ILE A 23 1.93 13.80 -14.32
C ILE A 23 1.44 14.82 -15.37
N ASN A 24 2.22 15.88 -15.60
CA ASN A 24 1.90 16.92 -16.57
C ASN A 24 2.01 16.43 -18.02
N ASP A 25 3.01 15.60 -18.30
CA ASP A 25 3.29 15.02 -19.63
C ASP A 25 2.42 13.80 -19.92
N TRP A 26 1.53 13.42 -19.00
CA TRP A 26 0.59 12.34 -19.25
C TRP A 26 -0.27 12.68 -20.48
N GLU A 27 -0.54 11.70 -21.32
CA GLU A 27 -1.28 11.93 -22.55
C GLU A 27 -2.77 12.14 -22.26
N TYR A 28 -3.33 13.28 -22.65
CA TYR A 28 -4.75 13.62 -22.50
C TYR A 28 -5.43 13.78 -23.87
N ILE A 29 -6.69 13.37 -23.95
CA ILE A 29 -7.59 13.68 -25.07
C ILE A 29 -8.66 14.62 -24.52
N GLY A 30 -8.54 15.92 -24.82
CA GLY A 30 -9.32 16.94 -24.14
C GLY A 30 -8.89 17.08 -22.68
N HIS A 31 -9.80 16.84 -21.74
CA HIS A 31 -9.55 16.89 -20.29
C HIS A 31 -9.41 15.51 -19.64
N LEU A 32 -9.53 14.43 -20.43
CA LEU A 32 -9.48 13.05 -19.93
C LEU A 32 -8.14 12.41 -20.26
N PRO A 33 -7.57 11.61 -19.35
CA PRO A 33 -6.41 10.78 -19.69
C PRO A 33 -6.74 9.91 -20.91
N ARG A 34 -5.80 9.74 -21.83
CA ARG A 34 -6.00 8.97 -23.07
C ARG A 34 -6.63 7.60 -22.83
N GLN A 35 -6.27 6.94 -21.74
CA GLN A 35 -6.79 5.61 -21.40
C GLN A 35 -8.30 5.62 -21.11
N VAL A 36 -8.86 6.72 -20.60
CA VAL A 36 -10.31 6.88 -20.45
C VAL A 36 -10.97 6.92 -21.82
N ALA A 37 -10.46 7.75 -22.73
CA ALA A 37 -10.98 7.84 -24.10
C ALA A 37 -10.83 6.52 -24.88
N MET A 38 -9.77 5.76 -24.64
CA MET A 38 -9.60 4.41 -25.21
C MET A 38 -10.67 3.45 -24.69
N ILE A 39 -10.95 3.43 -23.38
CA ILE A 39 -12.02 2.63 -22.79
C ILE A 39 -13.37 3.00 -23.40
N ASP A 40 -13.69 4.29 -23.50
CA ASP A 40 -14.98 4.77 -24.02
C ASP A 40 -15.20 4.38 -25.50
N ARG A 41 -14.11 4.23 -26.27
CA ARG A 41 -14.13 3.81 -27.69
C ARG A 41 -14.00 2.30 -27.87
N GLY A 42 -13.79 1.53 -26.80
CA GLY A 42 -13.50 0.10 -26.88
C GLY A 42 -12.15 -0.23 -27.53
N GLU A 43 -11.17 0.66 -27.40
CA GLU A 43 -9.83 0.53 -27.97
C GLU A 43 -8.80 0.05 -26.92
N GLY A 44 -7.83 -0.76 -27.36
CA GLY A 44 -6.81 -1.33 -26.48
C GLY A 44 -7.35 -2.40 -25.53
N SER A 45 -6.53 -2.83 -24.58
CA SER A 45 -7.00 -3.76 -23.53
C SER A 45 -7.55 -2.97 -22.33
N PHE A 46 -8.71 -3.40 -21.83
CA PHE A 46 -9.40 -2.73 -20.73
C PHE A 46 -8.53 -2.74 -19.46
N ASP A 47 -8.03 -3.90 -19.07
CA ASP A 47 -7.13 -4.11 -17.92
C ASP A 47 -5.80 -3.34 -18.07
N GLY A 48 -5.27 -3.24 -19.30
CA GLY A 48 -4.10 -2.42 -19.60
C GLY A 48 -4.37 -0.92 -19.42
N CYS A 49 -5.54 -0.45 -19.85
CA CYS A 49 -5.97 0.94 -19.62
C CYS A 49 -6.16 1.23 -18.12
N LEU A 50 -6.83 0.33 -17.38
CA LEU A 50 -6.99 0.47 -15.93
C LEU A 50 -5.64 0.45 -15.20
N SER A 51 -4.69 -0.41 -15.62
CA SER A 51 -3.35 -0.48 -15.04
C SER A 51 -2.57 0.83 -15.23
N ASN A 52 -2.74 1.48 -16.38
CA ASN A 52 -2.14 2.79 -16.65
C ASN A 52 -2.78 3.89 -15.79
N LEU A 53 -4.11 3.90 -15.68
CA LEU A 53 -4.83 4.85 -14.81
C LEU A 53 -4.43 4.66 -13.35
N LYS A 54 -4.37 3.42 -12.86
CA LYS A 54 -3.86 3.11 -11.52
C LYS A 54 -2.52 3.78 -11.26
N ARG A 55 -1.54 3.62 -12.17
CA ARG A 55 -0.20 4.24 -12.04
C ARG A 55 -0.27 5.76 -12.04
N LEU A 56 -1.10 6.38 -12.89
CA LEU A 56 -1.32 7.82 -12.87
C LEU A 56 -1.83 8.30 -11.51
N HIS A 57 -2.84 7.62 -10.95
CA HIS A 57 -3.41 7.99 -9.65
C HIS A 57 -2.44 7.76 -8.48
N GLU A 58 -1.60 6.72 -8.53
CA GLU A 58 -0.49 6.56 -7.59
C GLU A 58 0.51 7.72 -7.68
N ASP A 59 0.84 8.16 -8.90
CA ASP A 59 1.75 9.26 -9.13
C ASP A 59 1.20 10.58 -8.57
N ILE A 60 -0.09 10.86 -8.80
CA ILE A 60 -0.78 12.03 -8.25
C ILE A 60 -0.86 11.94 -6.73
N ALA A 61 -1.21 10.78 -6.15
CA ALA A 61 -1.24 10.58 -4.71
C ALA A 61 0.13 10.92 -4.09
N ASN A 62 1.19 10.29 -4.60
CA ASN A 62 2.54 10.51 -4.09
C ASN A 62 2.97 11.97 -4.18
N TYR A 63 2.70 12.66 -5.29
CA TYR A 63 3.04 14.08 -5.42
C TYR A 63 2.19 14.97 -4.51
N ALA A 64 0.90 14.68 -4.35
CA ALA A 64 0.02 15.42 -3.44
C ALA A 64 0.55 15.39 -2.02
N TRP A 65 0.97 14.22 -1.52
CA TRP A 65 1.53 14.14 -0.17
C TRP A 65 2.96 14.68 -0.07
N PHE A 66 3.90 14.12 -0.83
CA PHE A 66 5.32 14.45 -0.68
C PHE A 66 5.69 15.81 -1.26
N GLY A 67 4.98 16.29 -2.28
CA GLY A 67 5.22 17.61 -2.87
C GLY A 67 4.44 18.73 -2.19
N ASN A 68 3.17 18.49 -1.88
CA ASN A 68 2.23 19.54 -1.45
C ASN A 68 1.71 19.40 -0.02
N ARG A 69 1.98 18.28 0.67
CA ARG A 69 1.37 17.94 1.98
C ARG A 69 -0.16 17.94 1.96
N ASP A 70 -0.75 17.63 0.81
CA ASP A 70 -2.20 17.54 0.63
C ASP A 70 -2.70 16.13 0.94
N LEU A 71 -3.16 15.95 2.19
CA LEU A 71 -3.69 14.67 2.67
C LEU A 71 -5.01 14.28 1.99
N ALA A 72 -5.87 15.25 1.67
CA ALA A 72 -7.18 14.98 1.10
C ALA A 72 -7.04 14.43 -0.33
N THR A 73 -6.23 15.09 -1.15
CA THR A 73 -5.90 14.60 -2.49
C THR A 73 -5.16 13.26 -2.41
N PHE A 74 -4.20 13.11 -1.50
CA PHE A 74 -3.52 11.82 -1.30
C PHE A 74 -4.50 10.67 -1.06
N LYS A 75 -5.47 10.84 -0.14
CA LYS A 75 -6.47 9.82 0.19
C LYS A 75 -7.37 9.48 -1.00
N LEU A 76 -7.90 10.50 -1.69
CA LEU A 76 -8.78 10.30 -2.84
C LEU A 76 -8.07 9.53 -3.96
N GLN A 77 -6.84 9.92 -4.27
CA GLN A 77 -6.04 9.32 -5.34
C GLN A 77 -5.58 7.90 -4.97
N SER A 78 -5.31 7.66 -3.68
CA SER A 78 -5.03 6.33 -3.16
C SER A 78 -6.25 5.40 -3.27
N TYR A 79 -7.46 5.91 -2.99
CA TYR A 79 -8.70 5.19 -3.24
C TYR A 79 -8.85 4.84 -4.72
N LEU A 80 -8.63 5.79 -5.64
CA LEU A 80 -8.76 5.54 -7.08
C LEU A 80 -7.80 4.45 -7.55
N SER A 81 -6.54 4.47 -7.09
CA SER A 81 -5.58 3.38 -7.34
C SER A 81 -6.11 2.01 -6.88
N ALA A 82 -6.64 1.93 -5.66
CA ALA A 82 -7.20 0.69 -5.11
C ALA A 82 -8.47 0.25 -5.85
N LYS A 83 -9.32 1.19 -6.29
CA LYS A 83 -10.52 0.88 -7.09
C LYS A 83 -10.16 0.37 -8.48
N PHE A 84 -9.12 0.89 -9.13
CA PHE A 84 -8.64 0.30 -10.39
C PHE A 84 -8.15 -1.13 -10.21
N LEU A 85 -7.48 -1.43 -9.09
CA LEU A 85 -7.11 -2.81 -8.76
C LEU A 85 -8.34 -3.72 -8.62
N TYR A 86 -9.39 -3.26 -7.94
CA TYR A 86 -10.68 -3.95 -7.86
C TYR A 86 -11.26 -4.24 -9.25
N MET A 87 -11.32 -3.22 -10.10
CA MET A 87 -11.88 -3.36 -11.44
C MET A 87 -11.08 -4.31 -12.32
N ILE A 88 -9.74 -4.29 -12.24
CA ILE A 88 -8.86 -5.23 -12.94
C ILE A 88 -9.19 -6.66 -12.50
N ALA A 89 -9.18 -6.93 -11.19
CA ALA A 89 -9.42 -8.26 -10.66
C ALA A 89 -10.80 -8.81 -11.08
N LYS A 90 -11.84 -7.97 -11.06
CA LYS A 90 -13.18 -8.34 -11.52
C LYS A 90 -13.26 -8.54 -13.03
N ALA A 91 -12.59 -7.72 -13.83
CA ALA A 91 -12.60 -7.84 -15.29
C ALA A 91 -11.86 -9.07 -15.79
N THR A 92 -10.75 -9.46 -15.13
CA THR A 92 -9.95 -10.62 -15.52
C THR A 92 -10.41 -11.92 -14.85
N SER A 93 -11.30 -11.84 -13.85
CA SER A 93 -11.63 -12.96 -12.96
C SER A 93 -10.41 -13.50 -12.19
N GLU A 94 -9.37 -12.68 -12.02
CA GLU A 94 -8.15 -12.99 -11.27
C GLU A 94 -8.20 -12.34 -9.88
N GLU A 95 -9.27 -12.61 -9.14
CA GLU A 95 -9.31 -12.34 -7.69
C GLU A 95 -8.26 -13.20 -6.97
N GLY A 96 -7.75 -12.74 -5.82
CA GLY A 96 -6.63 -13.39 -5.13
C GLY A 96 -6.05 -12.64 -3.96
N VAL A 97 -5.36 -13.38 -3.08
CA VAL A 97 -4.63 -12.79 -1.94
C VAL A 97 -3.73 -11.67 -2.44
N MET A 98 -3.95 -10.50 -1.87
CA MET A 98 -3.26 -9.27 -2.25
C MET A 98 -1.80 -9.32 -1.76
N ARG A 99 -0.91 -8.80 -2.59
CA ARG A 99 0.47 -8.50 -2.20
C ARG A 99 0.46 -7.37 -1.17
N GLU A 100 1.44 -7.35 -0.27
CA GLU A 100 1.49 -6.32 0.79
C GLU A 100 1.47 -4.89 0.24
N ALA A 101 2.17 -4.63 -0.86
CA ALA A 101 2.21 -3.31 -1.49
C ALA A 101 0.86 -2.88 -2.10
N GLU A 102 -0.02 -3.82 -2.46
CA GLU A 102 -1.34 -3.50 -2.98
C GLU A 102 -2.23 -2.90 -1.88
N TYR A 103 -2.05 -3.33 -0.63
CA TYR A 103 -2.73 -2.74 0.51
C TYR A 103 -2.28 -1.30 0.83
N PHE A 104 -1.13 -0.84 0.32
CA PHE A 104 -0.55 0.46 0.67
C PHE A 104 -1.54 1.61 0.44
N TYR A 105 -1.99 1.78 -0.80
CA TYR A 105 -2.92 2.85 -1.15
C TYR A 105 -4.32 2.58 -0.61
N ALA A 106 -4.76 1.32 -0.55
CA ALA A 106 -6.07 0.99 0.00
C ALA A 106 -6.19 1.38 1.48
N LEU A 107 -5.23 0.98 2.32
CA LEU A 107 -5.25 1.31 3.75
C LEU A 107 -5.08 2.79 4.03
N LEU A 108 -4.23 3.48 3.25
CA LEU A 108 -4.01 4.92 3.42
C LEU A 108 -5.16 5.78 2.89
N SER A 109 -5.99 5.23 2.00
CA SER A 109 -7.21 5.92 1.54
C SER A 109 -8.25 6.07 2.63
N ASP A 110 -8.28 5.18 3.63
CA ASP A 110 -9.37 5.03 4.61
C ASP A 110 -10.75 4.71 3.99
N HIS A 111 -10.81 4.22 2.75
CA HIS A 111 -12.07 3.78 2.13
C HIS A 111 -12.43 2.35 2.54
N GLU A 112 -13.32 2.22 3.53
CA GLU A 112 -13.65 0.92 4.14
C GLU A 112 -14.11 -0.17 3.14
N PRO A 113 -14.99 0.11 2.16
CA PRO A 113 -15.45 -0.93 1.23
C PRO A 113 -14.32 -1.59 0.42
N VAL A 114 -13.34 -0.80 -0.06
CA VAL A 114 -12.22 -1.38 -0.83
C VAL A 114 -11.29 -2.19 0.06
N ILE A 115 -11.06 -1.73 1.29
CA ILE A 115 -10.26 -2.46 2.27
C ILE A 115 -10.92 -3.80 2.60
N ARG A 116 -12.25 -3.81 2.84
CA ARG A 116 -13.01 -5.04 3.10
C ARG A 116 -12.98 -6.02 1.93
N TRP A 117 -13.18 -5.53 0.71
CA TRP A 117 -13.07 -6.37 -0.48
C TRP A 117 -11.70 -7.04 -0.56
N MET A 118 -10.61 -6.29 -0.35
CA MET A 118 -9.25 -6.84 -0.36
C MET A 118 -9.01 -7.87 0.75
N MET A 119 -9.54 -7.62 1.95
CA MET A 119 -9.41 -8.54 3.09
C MET A 119 -10.14 -9.87 2.88
N GLN A 120 -11.21 -9.89 2.09
CA GLN A 120 -12.01 -11.08 1.80
C GLN A 120 -11.42 -11.95 0.69
N GLN A 121 -10.35 -11.49 0.03
CA GLN A 121 -9.73 -12.23 -1.06
C GLN A 121 -9.10 -13.51 -0.56
N SER A 122 -9.32 -14.58 -1.32
CA SER A 122 -8.83 -15.92 -0.97
C SER A 122 -7.77 -16.37 -1.97
N PRO A 123 -6.89 -17.30 -1.59
CA PRO A 123 -5.93 -17.86 -2.54
C PRO A 123 -6.68 -18.78 -3.53
N HIS A 124 -6.75 -18.42 -4.81
CA HIS A 124 -7.50 -19.22 -5.80
C HIS A 124 -6.65 -20.31 -6.46
N SER A 125 -5.33 -20.11 -6.64
CA SER A 125 -4.48 -21.11 -7.29
C SER A 125 -3.87 -22.11 -6.30
N THR A 126 -3.78 -23.38 -6.71
CA THR A 126 -3.10 -24.44 -5.94
C THR A 126 -1.65 -24.06 -5.61
N LEU A 127 -0.95 -23.43 -6.55
CA LEU A 127 0.42 -22.98 -6.35
C LEU A 127 0.52 -21.94 -5.23
N PHE A 128 -0.40 -20.96 -5.21
CA PHE A 128 -0.41 -19.96 -4.14
C PHE A 128 -0.67 -20.61 -2.78
N LYS A 129 -1.66 -21.52 -2.69
CA LYS A 129 -1.96 -22.26 -1.45
C LYS A 129 -0.77 -23.03 -0.90
N GLN A 130 0.05 -23.62 -1.78
CA GLN A 130 1.28 -24.31 -1.38
C GLN A 130 2.37 -23.33 -0.91
N ARG A 131 2.51 -22.19 -1.58
CA ARG A 131 3.55 -21.20 -1.25
C ARG A 131 3.22 -20.39 0.00
N MET A 132 1.95 -20.06 0.25
CA MET A 132 1.54 -19.29 1.43
C MET A 132 1.78 -20.02 2.76
N VAL A 133 1.99 -21.33 2.75
CA VAL A 133 2.35 -22.11 3.96
C VAL A 133 3.85 -22.38 4.09
N ASN A 134 4.67 -21.92 3.15
CA ASN A 134 6.12 -22.12 3.14
C ASN A 134 6.87 -20.81 3.50
N PRO A 135 7.52 -20.72 4.69
CA PRO A 135 8.23 -19.51 5.15
C PRO A 135 9.33 -18.99 4.20
N THR A 136 9.79 -19.82 3.27
CA THR A 136 10.81 -19.44 2.27
C THR A 136 10.24 -18.68 1.06
N GLN A 137 8.91 -18.55 0.96
CA GLN A 137 8.21 -17.95 -0.18
C GLN A 137 7.63 -16.58 0.18
N ASN A 138 7.51 -15.69 -0.81
CA ASN A 138 6.95 -14.35 -0.58
C ASN A 138 5.44 -14.40 -0.26
N GLU A 139 4.72 -15.38 -0.79
CA GLU A 139 3.30 -15.59 -0.52
C GLU A 139 3.03 -15.85 0.97
N TYR A 140 4.02 -16.37 1.71
CA TYR A 140 3.93 -16.53 3.16
C TYR A 140 3.79 -15.19 3.89
N ARG A 141 4.60 -14.18 3.49
CA ARG A 141 4.55 -12.83 4.07
C ARG A 141 3.34 -12.03 3.58
N TYR A 142 2.97 -12.16 2.30
CA TYR A 142 1.77 -11.51 1.75
C TYR A 142 0.51 -11.87 2.52
N TYR A 143 0.40 -13.15 2.91
CA TYR A 143 -0.73 -13.62 3.68
C TYR A 143 -0.76 -13.07 5.12
N GLN A 144 0.39 -12.74 5.74
CA GLN A 144 0.41 -12.20 7.11
C GLN A 144 -0.35 -10.87 7.24
N LEU A 145 -0.24 -9.96 6.27
CA LEU A 145 -1.00 -8.70 6.33
C LEU A 145 -2.51 -8.97 6.22
N THR A 146 -2.92 -9.94 5.41
CA THR A 146 -4.33 -10.35 5.31
C THR A 146 -4.83 -10.94 6.62
N LEU A 147 -4.04 -11.79 7.30
CA LEU A 147 -4.36 -12.32 8.62
C LEU A 147 -4.47 -11.21 9.67
N ALA A 148 -3.53 -10.26 9.66
CA ALA A 148 -3.51 -9.12 10.57
C ALA A 148 -4.75 -8.24 10.38
N LEU A 149 -5.08 -7.90 9.12
CA LEU A 149 -6.25 -7.07 8.82
C LEU A 149 -7.57 -7.79 9.12
N ASN A 150 -7.64 -9.11 9.06
CA ASN A 150 -8.80 -9.91 9.45
C ASN A 150 -8.85 -10.28 10.94
N GLY A 151 -7.85 -9.90 11.74
CA GLY A 151 -7.83 -10.15 13.18
C GLY A 151 -7.66 -11.63 13.53
N GLN A 152 -7.04 -12.40 12.65
CA GLN A 152 -6.80 -13.83 12.82
C GLN A 152 -5.53 -14.05 13.68
N TRP A 153 -5.60 -13.63 14.95
CA TRP A 153 -4.44 -13.51 15.85
C TRP A 153 -3.68 -14.82 16.07
N ASN A 154 -4.38 -15.94 16.23
CA ASN A 154 -3.75 -17.24 16.44
C ASN A 154 -2.91 -17.66 15.23
N ASP A 155 -3.46 -17.54 14.02
CA ASP A 155 -2.74 -17.86 12.78
C ASP A 155 -1.60 -16.85 12.54
N LEU A 156 -1.87 -15.56 12.74
CA LEU A 156 -0.87 -14.50 12.59
C LEU A 156 0.36 -14.74 13.48
N GLY A 157 0.12 -15.00 14.76
CA GLY A 157 1.16 -15.20 15.77
C GLY A 157 1.93 -16.50 15.56
N SER A 158 1.24 -17.63 15.40
CA SER A 158 1.89 -18.94 15.20
C SER A 158 2.76 -18.98 13.94
N ARG A 159 2.32 -18.32 12.86
CA ARG A 159 3.11 -18.19 11.63
C ARG A 159 4.32 -17.28 11.82
N ALA A 160 4.14 -16.13 12.48
CA ALA A 160 5.26 -15.24 12.77
C ALA A 160 6.31 -15.93 13.65
N GLU A 161 5.88 -16.67 14.67
CA GLU A 161 6.76 -17.46 15.53
C GLU A 161 7.51 -18.55 14.75
N MET A 162 6.81 -19.34 13.93
CA MET A 162 7.42 -20.35 13.06
C MET A 162 8.51 -19.76 12.16
N PHE A 163 8.27 -18.59 11.56
CA PHE A 163 9.27 -17.90 10.75
C PHE A 163 10.48 -17.47 11.58
N LEU A 164 10.25 -16.97 12.80
CA LEU A 164 11.31 -16.43 13.66
C LEU A 164 12.15 -17.52 14.34
N GLN A 165 11.62 -18.73 14.52
CA GLN A 165 12.37 -19.88 15.07
C GLN A 165 13.50 -20.34 14.13
N ASP A 166 13.27 -20.37 12.82
CA ASP A 166 14.27 -20.71 11.80
C ASP A 166 14.14 -19.77 10.60
N VAL A 167 14.68 -18.56 10.77
CA VAL A 167 14.58 -17.49 9.76
C VAL A 167 15.29 -17.91 8.46
N PRO A 168 14.56 -18.09 7.34
CA PRO A 168 15.19 -18.52 6.10
C PRO A 168 16.21 -17.49 5.61
N ALA A 169 17.39 -17.96 5.19
CA ALA A 169 18.50 -17.07 4.82
C ALA A 169 18.13 -16.00 3.77
N LYS A 170 17.34 -16.37 2.75
CA LYS A 170 16.86 -15.45 1.70
C LYS A 170 15.77 -14.48 2.18
N MET A 171 15.13 -14.79 3.30
CA MET A 171 14.00 -14.04 3.87
C MET A 171 14.40 -13.24 5.12
N LYS A 172 15.67 -13.31 5.55
CA LYS A 172 16.16 -12.65 6.77
C LYS A 172 15.81 -11.16 6.88
N LYS A 173 15.76 -10.45 5.75
CA LYS A 173 15.37 -9.04 5.71
C LYS A 173 13.94 -8.79 6.21
N TYR A 174 13.06 -9.78 6.18
CA TYR A 174 11.66 -9.69 6.62
C TYR A 174 11.44 -10.12 8.09
N ALA A 175 12.51 -10.45 8.83
CA ALA A 175 12.39 -10.76 10.25
C ALA A 175 11.79 -9.62 11.09
N PRO A 176 12.13 -8.33 10.85
CA PRO A 176 11.48 -7.21 11.56
C PRO A 176 9.96 -7.16 11.30
N ASP A 177 9.53 -7.42 10.07
CA ASP A 177 8.12 -7.50 9.66
C ASP A 177 7.40 -8.59 10.48
N MET A 178 8.02 -9.77 10.64
CA MET A 178 7.45 -10.87 11.43
C MET A 178 7.42 -10.58 12.93
N ARG A 179 8.42 -9.86 13.47
CA ARG A 179 8.40 -9.40 14.86
C ARG A 179 7.24 -8.45 15.14
N PHE A 180 6.94 -7.57 14.20
CA PHE A 180 5.75 -6.72 14.29
C PHE A 180 4.46 -7.55 14.34
N TYR A 181 4.30 -8.51 13.42
CA TYR A 181 3.10 -9.36 13.39
C TYR A 181 2.93 -10.21 14.66
N LEU A 182 4.02 -10.75 15.21
CA LEU A 182 4.00 -11.49 16.46
C LEU A 182 3.53 -10.60 17.62
N ALA A 183 4.11 -9.39 17.75
CA ALA A 183 3.72 -8.44 18.78
C ALA A 183 2.26 -7.99 18.63
N LEU A 184 1.80 -7.74 17.39
CA LEU A 184 0.40 -7.41 17.11
C LEU A 184 -0.55 -8.54 17.53
N ALA A 185 -0.24 -9.80 17.19
CA ALA A 185 -1.03 -10.96 17.60
C ALA A 185 -1.10 -11.13 19.13
N GLN A 186 -0.04 -10.75 19.83
CA GLN A 186 0.08 -10.80 21.30
C GLN A 186 -0.49 -9.56 22.00
N GLN A 187 -0.97 -8.56 21.23
CA GLN A 187 -1.36 -7.24 21.74
C GLN A 187 -0.24 -6.53 22.51
N ASP A 188 1.01 -6.86 22.19
CA ASP A 188 2.20 -6.28 22.80
C ASP A 188 2.54 -4.95 22.13
N LYS A 189 2.03 -3.87 22.74
CA LYS A 189 2.29 -2.49 22.28
C LYS A 189 3.79 -2.17 22.22
N ALA A 190 4.56 -2.54 23.24
CA ALA A 190 5.98 -2.25 23.28
C ALA A 190 6.74 -3.03 22.20
N GLY A 191 6.37 -4.28 21.96
CA GLY A 191 6.89 -5.10 20.86
C GLY A 191 6.59 -4.51 19.48
N MET A 192 5.36 -3.99 19.27
CA MET A 192 5.00 -3.30 18.03
C MET A 192 5.86 -2.05 17.80
N GLU A 193 6.00 -1.20 18.82
CA GLU A 193 6.84 0.01 18.77
C GLU A 193 8.31 -0.33 18.51
N SER A 194 8.85 -1.34 19.19
CA SER A 194 10.22 -1.82 18.98
C SER A 194 10.44 -2.33 17.55
N ALA A 195 9.48 -3.07 16.98
CA ALA A 195 9.59 -3.57 15.62
C ALA A 195 9.51 -2.44 14.58
N LEU A 196 8.65 -1.43 14.80
CA LEU A 196 8.58 -0.23 13.96
C LEU A 196 9.88 0.59 14.04
N ALA A 197 10.46 0.73 15.23
CA ALA A 197 11.77 1.37 15.41
C ALA A 197 12.87 0.62 14.65
N GLU A 198 12.87 -0.72 14.68
CA GLU A 198 13.80 -1.52 13.87
C GLU A 198 13.58 -1.28 12.37
N LEU A 199 12.34 -1.35 11.87
CA LEU A 199 11.96 -1.13 10.47
C LEU A 199 12.28 0.27 9.93
N THR A 200 12.37 1.26 10.82
CA THR A 200 12.71 2.65 10.47
C THR A 200 14.16 3.02 10.80
N SER A 201 14.95 2.08 11.31
CA SER A 201 16.38 2.29 11.48
C SER A 201 17.08 2.45 10.13
N PRO A 202 18.14 3.29 9.99
CA PRO A 202 18.78 3.55 8.70
C PRO A 202 19.22 2.29 7.95
N LYS A 203 19.73 1.29 8.67
CA LYS A 203 20.21 0.03 8.08
C LYS A 203 19.07 -0.81 7.51
N VAL A 204 17.97 -0.97 8.25
CA VAL A 204 16.84 -1.80 7.83
C VAL A 204 16.01 -1.07 6.79
N ALA A 205 15.73 0.22 6.99
CA ALA A 205 14.98 1.04 6.05
C ALA A 205 15.62 1.03 4.66
N LYS A 206 16.95 1.17 4.56
CA LYS A 206 17.67 1.07 3.28
C LYS A 206 17.36 -0.26 2.55
N VAL A 207 17.52 -1.38 3.23
CA VAL A 207 17.30 -2.72 2.64
C VAL A 207 15.82 -2.97 2.34
N ARG A 208 14.91 -2.52 3.21
CA ARG A 208 13.48 -2.75 3.02
C ARG A 208 12.89 -1.87 1.93
N ASN A 209 13.38 -0.64 1.77
CA ASN A 209 12.91 0.31 0.76
C ASN A 209 13.40 -0.03 -0.65
N GLU A 210 14.48 -0.80 -0.78
CA GLU A 210 14.98 -1.36 -2.05
C GLU A 210 14.14 -2.55 -2.56
N VAL A 211 13.17 -3.04 -1.79
CA VAL A 211 12.18 -4.01 -2.31
C VAL A 211 11.25 -3.26 -3.26
N PHE A 212 11.43 -3.47 -4.56
CA PHE A 212 10.85 -2.73 -5.70
C PHE A 212 9.31 -2.78 -5.84
N GLU A 213 8.55 -2.80 -4.75
CA GLU A 213 7.09 -2.84 -4.73
C GLU A 213 6.47 -1.44 -4.55
N LEU A 214 7.16 -0.51 -3.88
CA LEU A 214 6.68 0.85 -3.57
C LEU A 214 7.78 1.89 -3.83
N VAL A 215 8.38 1.86 -5.02
CA VAL A 215 9.59 2.62 -5.40
C VAL A 215 9.53 4.11 -5.01
N VAL A 216 8.37 4.75 -5.18
CA VAL A 216 8.17 6.18 -4.96
C VAL A 216 8.01 6.49 -3.47
N PRO A 217 7.03 5.91 -2.73
CA PRO A 217 6.98 6.04 -1.27
C PRO A 217 8.31 5.72 -0.58
N SER A 218 9.02 4.68 -1.05
CA SER A 218 10.32 4.25 -0.51
C SER A 218 11.42 5.32 -0.54
N GLN A 219 11.28 6.39 -1.33
CA GLN A 219 12.21 7.51 -1.32
C GLN A 219 12.02 8.45 -0.11
N PHE A 220 10.86 8.40 0.55
CA PHE A 220 10.45 9.40 1.54
C PHE A 220 10.06 8.81 2.89
N VAL A 221 9.53 7.59 2.90
CA VAL A 221 9.00 6.90 4.09
C VAL A 221 9.47 5.45 4.14
N SER A 222 9.19 4.75 5.24
CA SER A 222 9.26 3.28 5.30
C SER A 222 7.86 2.72 5.01
N PRO A 223 7.53 2.30 3.78
CA PRO A 223 6.15 2.08 3.38
C PRO A 223 5.48 0.92 4.14
N PHE A 224 6.23 -0.15 4.39
CA PHE A 224 5.73 -1.29 5.17
C PHE A 224 5.56 -0.94 6.65
N ALA A 225 6.46 -0.15 7.23
CA ALA A 225 6.27 0.33 8.61
C ALA A 225 5.03 1.24 8.73
N CYS A 226 4.76 2.07 7.71
CA CYS A 226 3.51 2.84 7.63
C CYS A 226 2.28 1.92 7.57
N LEU A 227 2.32 0.86 6.77
CA LEU A 227 1.23 -0.12 6.67
C LEU A 227 0.94 -0.81 8.00
N TYR A 228 2.00 -1.20 8.70
CA TYR A 228 1.92 -1.91 9.97
C TYR A 228 1.36 -1.00 11.07
N ALA A 229 1.87 0.23 11.18
CA ALA A 229 1.32 1.22 12.11
C ALA A 229 -0.16 1.53 11.81
N LYS A 230 -0.53 1.64 10.52
CA LYS A 230 -1.93 1.84 10.11
C LYS A 230 -2.81 0.63 10.45
N ALA A 231 -2.32 -0.59 10.25
CA ALA A 231 -3.03 -1.82 10.61
C ALA A 231 -3.27 -1.90 12.12
N ALA A 232 -2.25 -1.64 12.95
CA ALA A 232 -2.41 -1.58 14.41
C ALA A 232 -3.42 -0.51 14.83
N ARG A 233 -3.37 0.68 14.21
CA ARG A 233 -4.34 1.75 14.49
C ARG A 233 -5.79 1.35 14.23
N ARG A 234 -6.05 0.54 13.19
CA ARG A 234 -7.39 0.00 12.89
C ARG A 234 -7.91 -0.96 13.99
N TYR A 235 -7.01 -1.53 14.79
CA TYR A 235 -7.33 -2.34 15.96
C TYR A 235 -7.29 -1.57 17.28
N GLY A 236 -7.25 -0.23 17.22
CA GLY A 236 -7.31 0.63 18.41
C GLY A 236 -5.98 0.88 19.09
N PHE A 237 -4.86 0.39 18.55
CA PHE A 237 -3.54 0.68 19.12
C PHE A 237 -3.10 2.10 18.76
N GLU A 238 -2.76 2.88 19.78
CA GLU A 238 -2.07 4.16 19.64
C GLU A 238 -0.59 3.94 19.94
N LEU A 239 0.21 3.76 18.89
CA LEU A 239 1.65 3.51 19.01
C LEU A 239 2.42 4.83 19.08
N ASP A 240 3.41 4.92 19.96
CA ASP A 240 4.33 6.04 20.00
C ASP A 240 5.44 5.83 18.95
N VAL A 241 5.32 6.59 17.85
CA VAL A 241 6.19 6.48 16.68
C VAL A 241 6.81 7.83 16.42
N ASP A 242 8.08 7.99 16.80
CA ASP A 242 8.83 9.24 16.61
C ASP A 242 9.85 9.12 15.48
N THR A 243 9.35 9.11 14.23
CA THR A 243 10.19 9.07 13.03
C THR A 243 9.52 9.76 11.86
N ALA A 244 10.31 10.50 11.07
CA ALA A 244 9.83 11.12 9.83
C ALA A 244 9.46 10.07 8.76
N LEU A 245 9.92 8.82 8.92
CA LEU A 245 9.63 7.72 7.99
C LEU A 245 8.23 7.12 8.16
N ILE A 246 7.48 7.52 9.20
CA ILE A 246 6.07 7.15 9.41
C ILE A 246 5.30 8.45 9.69
N PRO A 247 4.66 9.05 8.67
CA PRO A 247 3.94 10.30 8.86
C PRO A 247 2.77 10.13 9.84
N LYS A 248 2.74 10.93 10.91
CA LYS A 248 1.72 10.84 11.96
C LYS A 248 0.32 11.12 11.41
N GLU A 249 0.21 11.96 10.39
CA GLU A 249 -1.02 12.33 9.70
C GLU A 249 -1.68 11.17 8.94
N TRP A 250 -0.91 10.13 8.62
CA TRP A 250 -1.42 8.94 7.95
C TRP A 250 -2.10 7.96 8.91
N LEU A 251 -1.75 7.99 10.19
CA LEU A 251 -2.17 6.99 11.17
C LEU A 251 -3.68 7.04 11.45
N PRO A 252 -4.30 8.19 11.78
CA PRO A 252 -5.72 8.25 12.11
C PRO A 252 -6.58 7.62 11.01
N VAL A 253 -7.52 6.74 11.39
CA VAL A 253 -8.54 6.21 10.47
C VAL A 253 -9.60 7.28 10.30
N SER A 254 -9.49 8.06 9.24
CA SER A 254 -10.34 9.23 8.99
C SER A 254 -10.74 9.26 7.52
N PRO A 255 -11.83 8.55 7.15
CA PRO A 255 -12.32 8.52 5.78
C PRO A 255 -12.67 9.93 5.28
N LEU A 256 -12.50 10.16 3.98
CA LEU A 256 -13.00 11.39 3.34
C LEU A 256 -14.53 11.46 3.44
N PRO A 257 -15.13 12.67 3.45
CA PRO A 257 -16.58 12.83 3.40
C PRO A 257 -17.22 12.21 2.16
N ALA A 258 -16.49 12.19 1.04
CA ALA A 258 -16.90 11.56 -0.21
C ALA A 258 -15.68 11.07 -1.00
N TYR A 259 -15.86 9.94 -1.70
CA TYR A 259 -14.91 9.39 -2.66
C TYR A 259 -15.56 9.42 -4.03
N LEU A 260 -15.12 10.36 -4.87
CA LEU A 260 -15.71 10.60 -6.18
C LEU A 260 -15.04 9.74 -7.25
N ASP A 261 -15.84 9.14 -8.11
CA ASP A 261 -15.39 8.52 -9.35
C ASP A 261 -15.24 9.59 -10.43
N PRO A 262 -14.02 9.89 -10.89
CA PRO A 262 -13.79 10.94 -11.87
C PRO A 262 -14.19 10.54 -13.30
N TYR A 263 -14.33 9.24 -13.58
CA TYR A 263 -14.60 8.73 -14.92
C TYR A 263 -15.94 8.02 -14.99
N GLU A 264 -16.73 8.30 -16.03
CA GLU A 264 -18.10 7.79 -16.15
C GLU A 264 -18.17 6.27 -16.08
N PHE A 265 -17.24 5.57 -16.77
CA PHE A 265 -17.20 4.11 -16.79
C PHE A 265 -17.02 3.48 -15.40
N MET A 266 -16.47 4.21 -14.41
CA MET A 266 -16.27 3.68 -13.06
C MET A 266 -17.59 3.53 -12.28
N ARG A 267 -18.65 4.24 -12.68
CA ARG A 267 -19.94 4.24 -11.98
C ARG A 267 -20.63 2.88 -12.04
N SER A 268 -20.36 2.08 -13.08
CA SER A 268 -20.85 0.70 -13.18
C SER A 268 -20.09 -0.29 -12.27
N TRP A 269 -19.02 0.15 -11.61
CA TRP A 269 -18.15 -0.68 -10.76
C TRP A 269 -18.29 -0.28 -9.30
N SER A 270 -19.43 -0.66 -8.72
CA SER A 270 -19.65 -0.46 -7.29
C SER A 270 -18.84 -1.46 -6.48
N ILE A 271 -18.14 -0.96 -5.45
CA ILE A 271 -17.52 -1.77 -4.41
C ILE A 271 -18.53 -1.78 -3.26
N VAL A 272 -19.13 -2.95 -3.00
CA VAL A 272 -20.13 -3.15 -1.94
C VAL A 272 -19.47 -3.74 -0.71
#